data_AF-A0A523JC15-F1
#
_entry.id   AF-A0A523JC15-F1
#
_cell.length_a   1.000
_cell.length_b   1.000
_cell.length_c   1.000
_cell.angle_alpha   90.00
_cell.angle_beta   90.00
_cell.angle_gamma   90.00
#
_symmetry.space_group_name_H-M   'P 1'
#
loop_
_entity.id
_entity.type
_entity.pdbx_description
1 polymer ?
#
loop_
_entity_poly.entity_id
_entity_poly.type
_entity_poly.pdbx_seq_one_letter_code
_entity_poly.pdbx_strand_id
1 'polypeptide(L)'
;IEMDKRMKTKDFSLDTEIKDKSEATHLDFLQDKRLDQEDIISKAQEEEVVQEGLSDALEILSDREKYIIKNRVLSESPLTLEEIGQKYEISRERVRQIESAALKKIRTVFEDKGIKSI
;
A
#
# COMPACT_ATOMS: atom_id res chain seq x y z
N ILE A 1 3.56 -31.47 1.06
CA ILE A 1 3.76 -31.58 2.52
C ILE A 1 2.45 -31.35 3.29
N GLU A 2 1.63 -30.34 2.97
CA GLU A 2 0.33 -30.12 3.64
C GLU A 2 -0.76 -31.16 3.24
N MET A 3 -0.77 -31.58 1.98
CA MET A 3 -1.70 -32.60 1.44
C MET A 3 -1.53 -33.99 2.09
N ASP A 4 -0.30 -34.46 2.29
CA ASP A 4 0.00 -35.74 2.97
C ASP A 4 -0.41 -35.75 4.45
N LYS A 5 -0.44 -34.58 5.08
CA LYS A 5 -0.82 -34.41 6.49
C LYS A 5 -2.35 -34.47 6.66
N ARG A 6 -3.11 -33.98 5.69
CA ARG A 6 -4.57 -34.11 5.65
C ARG A 6 -5.04 -35.56 5.46
N MET A 7 -4.41 -36.32 4.57
CA MET A 7 -4.78 -37.72 4.32
C MET A 7 -4.53 -38.69 5.49
N LYS A 8 -3.65 -38.36 6.44
CA LYS A 8 -3.37 -39.19 7.62
C LYS A 8 -4.22 -38.83 8.84
N THR A 9 -4.97 -37.74 8.81
CA THR A 9 -5.73 -37.24 9.96
C THR A 9 -7.21 -37.56 9.72
N LYS A 10 -7.86 -38.28 10.63
CA LYS A 10 -9.28 -38.60 10.54
C LYS A 10 -10.09 -37.30 10.68
N ASP A 11 -11.06 -37.08 9.80
CA ASP A 11 -11.96 -35.92 9.89
C ASP A 11 -12.70 -35.94 11.25
N PHE A 12 -12.66 -34.80 11.94
CA PHE A 12 -13.29 -34.63 13.25
C PHE A 12 -14.47 -33.68 13.12
N SER A 13 -15.62 -34.06 13.68
CA SER A 13 -16.82 -33.21 13.62
C SER A 13 -16.65 -31.98 14.52
N LEU A 14 -16.77 -30.80 13.92
CA LEU A 14 -16.65 -29.53 14.63
C LEU A 14 -17.87 -29.22 15.50
N ASP A 15 -19.00 -29.89 15.25
CA ASP A 15 -20.24 -29.79 16.05
C ASP A 15 -20.21 -30.65 17.32
N THR A 16 -19.10 -31.34 17.59
CA THR A 16 -18.98 -32.16 18.80
C THR A 16 -18.79 -31.27 20.03
N GLU A 17 -19.53 -31.54 21.09
CA GLU A 17 -19.34 -30.90 22.39
C GLU A 17 -17.94 -31.19 22.95
N ILE A 18 -17.27 -30.16 23.45
CA ILE A 18 -15.89 -30.28 23.95
C ILE A 18 -15.83 -30.91 25.34
N LYS A 19 -16.89 -30.77 26.14
CA LYS A 19 -17.02 -31.34 27.48
C LYS A 19 -18.44 -31.84 27.72
N ASP A 20 -18.52 -32.99 28.38
CA ASP A 20 -19.77 -33.57 28.87
C ASP A 20 -20.39 -32.57 29.88
N LYS A 21 -21.49 -31.89 29.48
CA LYS A 21 -22.21 -30.76 30.15
C LYS A 21 -21.89 -29.32 29.69
N SER A 22 -21.20 -29.11 28.57
CA SER A 22 -21.10 -27.77 27.96
C SER A 22 -21.74 -27.76 26.58
N GLU A 23 -22.60 -26.78 26.29
CA GLU A 23 -23.16 -26.55 24.94
C GLU A 23 -22.10 -26.07 23.92
N ALA A 24 -20.87 -25.81 24.37
CA ALA A 24 -19.80 -25.30 23.53
C ALA A 24 -19.20 -26.39 22.63
N THR A 25 -19.25 -26.13 21.33
CA THR A 25 -18.75 -26.98 20.25
C THR A 25 -17.35 -26.55 19.80
N HIS A 26 -16.65 -27.36 19.01
CA HIS A 26 -15.37 -26.96 18.43
C HIS A 26 -15.48 -25.79 17.45
N LEU A 27 -16.66 -25.53 16.89
CA LEU A 27 -16.93 -24.33 16.09
C LEU A 27 -16.81 -23.04 16.90
N ASP A 28 -17.23 -23.04 18.17
CA ASP A 28 -17.23 -21.85 19.01
C ASP A 28 -15.83 -21.34 19.38
N PHE A 29 -14.80 -22.19 19.19
CA PHE A 29 -13.39 -21.86 19.45
C PHE A 29 -12.58 -21.62 18.18
N LEU A 30 -13.20 -21.73 17.00
CA LEU A 30 -12.55 -21.41 15.74
C LEU A 30 -12.42 -19.90 15.59
N GLN A 31 -11.21 -19.40 15.80
CA GLN A 31 -10.89 -18.00 15.56
C GLN A 31 -11.10 -17.65 14.09
N ASP A 32 -11.88 -16.60 13.85
CA ASP A 32 -11.98 -15.99 12.54
C ASP A 32 -10.65 -15.32 12.18
N LYS A 33 -10.14 -15.66 11.00
CA LYS A 33 -8.87 -15.13 10.47
C LYS A 33 -9.07 -13.90 9.58
N ARG A 34 -10.32 -13.46 9.41
CA ARG A 34 -10.62 -12.21 8.71
C ARG A 34 -10.02 -11.03 9.49
N LEU A 35 -9.66 -9.97 8.76
CA LEU A 35 -9.22 -8.72 9.37
C LEU A 35 -10.34 -8.18 10.26
N ASP A 36 -9.97 -7.60 11.39
CA ASP A 36 -10.94 -6.97 12.26
C ASP A 36 -11.53 -5.72 11.61
N GLN A 37 -12.71 -5.31 12.06
CA GLN A 37 -13.39 -4.13 11.54
C GLN A 37 -12.54 -2.87 11.74
N GLU A 38 -11.81 -2.78 12.86
CA GLU A 38 -10.88 -1.69 13.16
C GLU A 38 -9.71 -1.66 12.15
N ASP A 39 -9.15 -2.83 11.81
CA ASP A 39 -8.06 -2.94 10.84
C ASP A 39 -8.51 -2.53 9.44
N ILE A 40 -9.73 -2.91 9.05
CA ILE A 40 -10.31 -2.56 7.75
C ILE A 40 -10.50 -1.05 7.63
N ILE A 41 -11.10 -0.43 8.65
CA ILE A 41 -11.36 1.01 8.66
C ILE A 41 -10.05 1.80 8.71
N SER A 42 -9.10 1.38 9.55
CA SER A 42 -7.80 2.04 9.67
C SER A 42 -7.04 2.03 8.34
N LYS A 43 -7.01 0.89 7.64
CA LYS A 43 -6.39 0.80 6.30
C LYS A 43 -7.06 1.71 5.28
N ALA A 44 -8.40 1.73 5.25
CA ALA A 44 -9.13 2.58 4.33
C ALA A 44 -8.85 4.08 4.59
N GLN A 45 -8.79 4.49 5.86
CA GLN A 45 -8.45 5.85 6.24
C GLN A 45 -7.00 6.20 5.90
N GLU A 46 -6.04 5.30 6.14
CA GLU A 46 -4.65 5.50 5.74
C GLU A 46 -4.51 5.67 4.22
N GLU A 47 -5.20 4.85 3.43
CA GLU A 47 -5.23 4.98 1.97
C GLU A 47 -5.82 6.32 1.52
N GLU A 48 -6.94 6.74 2.11
CA GLU A 48 -7.59 8.02 1.79
C GLU A 48 -6.67 9.21 2.08
N VAL A 49 -6.05 9.22 3.26
CA VAL A 49 -5.10 10.27 3.67
C VAL A 49 -3.90 10.34 2.73
N VAL A 50 -3.36 9.19 2.29
CA VAL A 50 -2.25 9.14 1.34
C VAL A 50 -2.68 9.65 -0.04
N GLN A 51 -3.87 9.28 -0.52
CA GLN A 51 -4.41 9.75 -1.80
C GLN A 51 -4.61 11.27 -1.79
N GLU A 52 -5.16 11.81 -0.70
CA GLU A 52 -5.37 13.25 -0.53
C GLU A 52 -4.04 14.01 -0.36
N GLY A 53 -3.05 13.41 0.31
CA GLY A 53 -1.69 13.97 0.38
C GLY A 53 -1.02 14.02 -1.00
N LEU A 54 -1.24 12.99 -1.82
CA LEU A 54 -0.69 12.93 -3.17
C LEU A 54 -1.39 13.93 -4.12
N SER A 55 -2.71 14.09 -4.04
CA SER A 55 -3.43 15.08 -4.86
C SER A 55 -2.89 16.49 -4.62
N ASP A 56 -2.76 16.89 -3.37
CA ASP A 56 -2.31 18.22 -2.98
C ASP A 56 -0.85 18.44 -3.38
N ALA A 57 -0.01 17.43 -3.16
CA ALA A 57 1.37 17.49 -3.60
C ALA A 57 1.47 17.67 -5.12
N LEU A 58 0.63 16.99 -5.91
CA LEU A 58 0.58 17.12 -7.37
C LEU A 58 0.00 18.47 -7.85
N GLU A 59 -0.67 19.24 -7.02
CA GLU A 59 -1.13 20.61 -7.32
C GLU A 59 -0.02 21.65 -7.11
N ILE A 60 0.87 21.43 -6.14
CA ILE A 60 2.00 22.34 -5.84
C ILE A 60 3.13 22.20 -6.87
N LEU A 61 3.25 21.03 -7.50
CA LEU A 61 4.25 20.77 -8.53
C LEU A 61 3.93 21.50 -9.85
N SER A 62 4.97 22.06 -10.47
CA SER A 62 4.87 22.59 -11.84
C SER A 62 4.59 21.48 -12.86
N ASP A 63 4.05 21.82 -14.04
CA ASP A 63 3.73 20.85 -15.09
C ASP A 63 4.89 19.92 -15.45
N ARG A 64 6.13 20.47 -15.46
CA ARG A 64 7.36 19.70 -15.71
C ARG A 64 7.66 18.71 -14.58
N GLU A 65 7.57 19.16 -13.32
CA GLU A 65 7.77 18.30 -12.16
C GLU A 65 6.71 17.20 -12.09
N LYS A 66 5.44 17.56 -12.31
CA LYS A 66 4.29 16.65 -12.36
C LYS A 66 4.46 15.58 -13.43
N TYR A 67 4.93 15.97 -14.62
CA TYR A 67 5.23 15.00 -15.68
C TYR A 67 6.31 14.01 -15.25
N ILE A 68 7.41 14.49 -14.68
CA ILE A 68 8.53 13.63 -14.25
C ILE A 68 8.05 12.65 -13.16
N ILE A 69 7.36 13.14 -12.13
CA ILE A 69 6.84 12.29 -11.05
C ILE A 69 5.82 11.27 -11.57
N LYS A 70 4.87 11.69 -12.41
CA LYS A 70 3.85 10.77 -12.96
C LYS A 70 4.45 9.68 -13.84
N ASN A 71 5.37 10.02 -14.74
CA ASN A 71 5.86 9.07 -15.74
C ASN A 71 7.02 8.21 -15.25
N ARG A 72 7.62 8.54 -14.10
CA ARG A 72 8.82 7.84 -13.62
C ARG A 72 8.71 7.30 -12.19
N VAL A 73 7.96 7.96 -11.31
CA VAL A 73 7.80 7.51 -9.92
C VAL A 73 6.48 6.76 -9.74
N LEU A 74 5.39 7.29 -10.31
CA LEU A 74 4.04 6.74 -10.16
C LEU A 74 3.60 5.80 -11.31
N SER A 75 4.40 5.69 -12.37
CA SER A 75 4.07 4.88 -13.55
C SER A 75 4.50 3.43 -13.34
N GLU A 76 3.67 2.48 -13.75
CA GLU A 76 4.03 1.05 -13.80
C GLU A 76 5.17 0.77 -14.79
N SER A 77 5.28 1.59 -15.84
CA SER A 77 6.39 1.57 -16.80
C SER A 77 7.18 2.89 -16.69
N PRO A 78 8.19 2.95 -15.81
CA PRO A 78 8.91 4.20 -15.54
C PRO A 78 9.82 4.58 -16.71
N LEU A 79 9.71 5.83 -17.17
CA LEU A 79 10.62 6.40 -18.16
C LEU A 79 12.02 6.63 -17.57
N THR A 80 13.04 6.44 -18.40
CA THR A 80 14.43 6.75 -18.04
C THR A 80 14.69 8.25 -18.00
N LEU A 81 15.72 8.66 -17.26
CA LEU A 81 16.20 10.05 -17.24
C LEU A 81 16.55 10.57 -18.66
N GLU A 82 17.00 9.68 -19.53
CA GLU A 82 17.44 10.02 -20.88
C GLU A 82 16.25 10.29 -21.80
N GLU A 83 15.21 9.45 -21.75
CA GLU A 83 13.96 9.65 -22.51
C GLU A 83 13.25 10.95 -22.11
N ILE A 84 13.21 11.26 -20.82
CA ILE A 84 12.66 12.53 -20.33
C ILE A 84 13.54 13.71 -20.75
N GLY A 85 14.87 13.55 -20.68
CA GLY A 85 15.82 14.57 -21.09
C GLY A 85 15.70 14.91 -22.57
N GLN A 86 15.54 13.90 -23.42
CA GLN A 86 15.28 14.08 -24.86
C GLN A 86 13.96 14.81 -25.11
N LYS A 87 12.88 14.45 -24.40
CA LYS A 87 11.57 15.10 -24.57
C LYS A 87 11.57 16.60 -24.24
N TYR A 88 12.31 16.99 -23.20
CA TYR A 88 12.38 18.38 -22.74
C TYR A 88 13.63 19.12 -23.22
N GLU A 89 14.45 18.49 -24.06
CA GLU A 89 15.73 19.03 -24.55
C GLU A 89 16.65 19.51 -23.42
N ILE A 90 16.69 18.75 -22.31
CA ILE A 90 17.52 19.04 -21.14
C ILE A 90 18.48 17.89 -20.84
N SER A 91 19.57 18.22 -20.14
CA SER A 91 20.54 17.20 -19.72
C SER A 91 19.94 16.21 -18.72
N ARG A 92 20.47 14.99 -18.73
CA ARG A 92 20.13 13.93 -17.76
C ARG A 92 20.22 14.42 -16.31
N GLU A 93 21.26 15.18 -15.99
CA GLU A 93 21.46 15.73 -14.65
C GLU A 93 20.40 16.79 -14.31
N ARG A 94 19.95 17.58 -15.29
CA ARG A 94 18.87 18.54 -15.06
C ARG A 94 17.56 17.85 -14.74
N VAL A 95 17.23 16.73 -15.39
CA VAL A 95 16.04 15.93 -15.06
C VAL A 95 16.14 15.40 -13.62
N ARG A 96 17.31 14.89 -13.21
CA ARG A 96 17.55 14.42 -11.84
C ARG A 96 17.36 15.53 -10.79
N GLN A 97 17.84 16.74 -11.09
CA GLN A 97 17.65 17.89 -10.19
C GLN A 97 16.17 18.24 -10.03
N ILE A 98 15.41 18.28 -11.12
CA ILE A 98 13.97 18.59 -11.09
C ILE A 98 13.21 17.51 -10.31
N GLU A 99 13.54 16.24 -10.51
CA GLU A 99 12.95 15.15 -9.75
C GLU A 99 13.24 15.26 -8.25
N SER A 100 14.50 15.47 -7.85
CA SER A 100 14.87 15.61 -6.44
C SER A 100 14.16 16.79 -5.78
N ALA A 101 14.03 17.92 -6.50
CA ALA A 101 13.27 19.07 -6.03
C ALA A 101 11.77 18.75 -5.88
N ALA A 102 11.19 18.04 -6.84
CA ALA A 102 9.79 17.62 -6.78
C ALA A 102 9.52 16.66 -5.61
N LEU A 103 10.38 15.65 -5.42
CA LEU A 103 10.29 14.71 -4.30
C LEU A 103 10.40 15.43 -2.95
N LYS A 104 11.28 16.44 -2.86
CA LYS A 104 11.39 17.25 -1.64
C LYS A 104 10.10 18.02 -1.34
N LYS A 105 9.46 18.61 -2.35
CA LYS A 105 8.15 19.28 -2.20
C LYS A 105 7.06 18.31 -1.75
N ILE A 106 6.98 17.14 -2.38
CA ILE A 106 6.01 16.09 -1.98
C ILE A 106 6.24 15.71 -0.52
N ARG A 107 7.49 15.47 -0.13
CA ARG A 107 7.82 15.13 1.26
C ARG A 107 7.38 16.19 2.26
N THR A 108 7.57 17.48 1.95
CA THR A 108 7.10 18.56 2.83
C THR A 108 5.58 18.56 2.99
N VAL A 109 4.82 18.30 1.91
CA VAL A 109 3.35 18.20 1.99
C VAL A 109 2.91 17.02 2.85
N PHE A 110 3.60 15.89 2.74
CA PHE A 110 3.32 14.70 3.55
C PHE A 110 3.67 14.92 5.03
N GLU A 111 4.80 15.58 5.31
CA GLU A 111 5.20 15.98 6.66
C GLU A 111 4.18 16.94 7.30
N ASP A 112 3.69 17.93 6.54
CA ASP A 112 2.67 18.88 6.99
C ASP A 112 1.32 18.20 7.29
N LYS A 113 0.92 17.19 6.51
CA LYS A 113 -0.30 16.40 6.75
C LYS A 113 -0.14 15.35 7.86
N GLY A 114 1.03 15.24 8.50
CA GLY A 114 1.29 14.24 9.54
C GLY A 114 1.33 12.80 9.01
N ILE A 115 1.44 12.62 7.69
CA ILE A 115 1.61 11.33 7.05
C ILE A 115 3.06 10.95 7.28
N LYS A 116 3.31 9.98 8.16
CA LYS A 116 4.67 9.48 8.38
C LYS A 116 5.24 9.03 7.04
N SER A 117 6.34 9.68 6.63
CA SER A 117 7.18 9.23 5.53
C SER A 117 7.42 7.74 5.69
N ILE A 118 7.14 6.99 4.62
CA ILE A 118 7.69 5.66 4.38
C ILE A 118 9.21 5.70 4.59
#